data_AF-A0A924Z330-F1
#
_entry.id   AF-A0A924Z330-F1
#
_cell.length_a   1.000
_cell.length_b   1.000
_cell.length_c   1.000
_cell.angle_alpha   90.00
_cell.angle_beta   90.00
_cell.angle_gamma   90.00
#
_symmetry.space_group_name_H-M   'P 1'
#
loop_
_entity.id
_entity.type
_entity.pdbx_description
1 polymer ?
#
loop_
_entity_poly.entity_id
_entity_poly.type
_entity_poly.pdbx_seq_one_letter_code
_entity_poly.pdbx_strand_id
1 'polypeptide(L)' 'RDAFACKPAIVAETDDYVAIASEFRSLAHLPDINHAQLYEPAPEELYVWTA' A
#
# COMPACT_ATOMS: atom_id res chain seq x y z
N ARG A 1 7.48 6.61 3.76
CA ARG A 1 7.67 5.75 4.98
C ARG A 1 8.72 6.39 5.90
N ASP A 2 8.92 5.94 7.15
CA ASP A 2 10.01 6.47 7.98
C ASP A 2 11.39 6.20 7.33
N ALA A 3 12.40 7.01 7.66
CA ALA A 3 13.70 6.99 7.00
C ALA A 3 14.45 5.66 7.09
N PHE A 4 14.10 4.83 8.08
CA PHE A 4 14.77 3.56 8.32
C PHE A 4 13.94 2.36 7.88
N ALA A 5 12.78 2.60 7.25
CA ALA A 5 11.83 1.56 6.88
C ALA A 5 11.42 0.65 8.07
N CYS A 6 11.59 1.10 9.32
CA CYS A 6 11.49 0.24 10.50
C CYS A 6 10.06 -0.23 10.77
N LYS A 7 9.07 0.47 10.22
CA LYS A 7 7.66 0.07 10.29
C LYS A 7 7.27 -0.61 8.98
N PRO A 8 6.67 -1.81 9.01
CA PRO A 8 6.17 -2.46 7.80
C PRO A 8 4.97 -1.69 7.24
N ALA A 9 4.88 -1.63 5.92
CA ALA A 9 3.78 -0.99 5.21
C ALA A 9 3.66 -1.61 3.81
N ILE A 10 2.45 -2.00 3.43
CA ILE A 10 2.09 -2.50 2.11
C ILE A 10 1.01 -1.59 1.56
N VAL A 11 1.23 -1.08 0.35
CA VAL A 11 0.24 -0.37 -0.45
C VAL A 11 -0.36 -1.36 -1.44
N ALA A 12 -1.68 -1.33 -1.57
CA ALA A 12 -2.43 -1.95 -2.65
C ALA A 12 -3.08 -0.84 -3.47
N GLU A 13 -2.74 -0.79 -4.76
CA GLU A 13 -3.23 0.21 -5.69
C GLU A 13 -4.01 -0.47 -6.82
N THR A 14 -5.24 -0.03 -7.03
CA THR A 14 -6.12 -0.44 -8.14
C THR A 14 -6.63 0.82 -8.84
N ASP A 15 -7.31 0.65 -9.97
CA ASP A 15 -7.97 1.76 -10.67
C ASP A 15 -9.10 2.39 -9.84
N ASP A 16 -9.68 1.65 -8.88
CA ASP A 16 -10.83 2.07 -8.08
C ASP A 16 -10.43 2.60 -6.69
N TYR A 17 -9.29 2.17 -6.13
CA TYR A 17 -8.88 2.56 -4.78
C TYR A 17 -7.38 2.41 -4.53
N VAL A 18 -6.94 3.07 -3.46
CA VAL A 18 -5.64 2.86 -2.84
C VAL A 18 -5.86 2.52 -1.37
N ALA A 19 -5.23 1.45 -0.90
CA ALA A 19 -5.26 1.04 0.50
C ALA A 19 -3.83 0.82 1.04
N ILE A 20 -3.63 1.10 2.33
CA ILE A 20 -2.35 0.87 3.01
C ILE A 20 -2.58 0.15 4.34
N ALA A 21 -1.74 -0.86 4.63
CA ALA A 21 -1.74 -1.57 5.92
C ALA A 21 -0.33 -2.01 6.30
N SER A 22 -0.11 -2.39 7.56
CA SER A 22 1.16 -2.94 8.02
C SER A 22 1.44 -4.35 7.48
N GLU A 23 0.40 -5.08 7.07
CA GLU A 23 0.49 -6.46 6.61
C GLU A 23 -0.55 -6.76 5.52
N PHE A 24 -0.18 -7.59 4.55
CA PHE A 24 -1.08 -7.96 3.44
C PHE A 24 -2.37 -8.64 3.91
N ARG A 25 -2.34 -9.41 5.01
CA ARG A 25 -3.54 -10.10 5.54
C ARG A 25 -4.71 -9.17 5.82
N SER A 26 -4.43 -7.90 6.16
CA SER A 26 -5.47 -6.90 6.40
C SER A 26 -6.11 -6.38 5.11
N LEU A 27 -5.41 -6.49 3.98
CA LEU A 27 -5.85 -6.06 2.66
C LEU A 27 -6.48 -7.21 1.84
N ALA A 28 -6.19 -8.46 2.19
CA ALA A 28 -6.56 -9.66 1.42
C ALA A 28 -8.07 -9.85 1.18
N HIS A 29 -8.93 -9.10 1.88
CA HIS A 29 -10.39 -9.15 1.73
C HIS A 29 -10.96 -7.99 0.92
N LEU A 30 -10.12 -7.07 0.45
CA LEU A 30 -10.56 -5.95 -0.36
C LEU A 30 -11.04 -6.43 -1.74
N PRO A 31 -12.06 -5.77 -2.33
CA PRO A 31 -12.52 -6.09 -3.67
C PRO A 31 -11.36 -6.08 -4.67
N ASP A 32 -11.31 -7.09 -5.53
CA ASP A 32 -10.34 -7.20 -6.62
C ASP A 32 -8.84 -7.12 -6.23
N ILE A 33 -8.50 -7.35 -4.96
CA ILE A 33 -7.12 -7.26 -4.45
C ILE A 33 -6.10 -8.12 -5.22
N ASN A 34 -6.56 -9.18 -5.88
CA ASN A 34 -5.70 -10.07 -6.68
C ASN A 34 -5.13 -9.39 -7.93
N HIS A 35 -5.74 -8.31 -8.41
CA HIS A 35 -5.26 -7.52 -9.55
C HIS A 35 -4.58 -6.21 -9.13
N ALA A 36 -4.50 -5.93 -7.82
CA ALA A 36 -3.86 -4.72 -7.31
C ALA A 36 -2.35 -4.74 -7.54
N GLN A 37 -1.78 -3.58 -7.82
CA GLN A 37 -0.34 -3.35 -7.72
C GLN A 37 0.03 -3.29 -6.24
N LEU A 38 0.76 -4.30 -5.76
CA LEU A 38 1.21 -4.42 -4.37
C LEU A 38 2.69 -4.06 -4.24
N TYR A 39 3.00 -3.16 -3.31
CA TYR A 39 4.38 -2.76 -3.05
C TYR A 39 4.58 -2.22 -1.62
N GLU A 40 5.83 -2.24 -1.17
CA GLU A 40 6.23 -1.45 0.01
C GLU A 40 6.63 -0.04 -0.43
N PRO A 41 6.11 1.03 0.20
CA PRO A 41 6.53 2.38 -0.11
C PRO A 41 7.96 2.62 0.36
N ALA A 42 8.74 3.33 -0.45
CA ALA A 42 10.13 3.63 -0.16
C ALA A 42 10.28 4.51 1.12
N PRO A 43 11.38 4.35 1.88
CA PRO A 43 11.75 5.27 2.96
C PRO A 43 11.86 6.71 2.45
N GLU A 44 11.42 7.67 3.26
CA GLU A 44 11.53 9.12 2.97
C GLU A 44 10.82 9.62 1.71
N GLU A 45 10.09 8.76 1.00
CA GLU A 45 9.30 9.16 -0.17
C GLU A 45 7.83 9.45 0.18
N LEU A 46 7.28 10.49 -0.48
CA LEU A 46 5.89 10.90 -0.40
C LEU A 46 5.12 10.33 -1.59
N TYR A 47 4.05 9.60 -1.29
CA TYR A 47 3.11 9.07 -2.26
C TYR A 47 1.81 9.87 -2.13
N VAL A 48 1.30 10.37 -3.26
CA VAL A 48 0.09 11.21 -3.32
C VAL A 48 -0.79 10.69 -4.43
N TRP A 49 -2.03 10.34 -4.10
CA TRP A 49 -3.04 9.91 -5.05
C TRP A 49 -4.09 11.00 -5.21
N THR A 50 -4.62 11.13 -6.43
CA THR A 50 -5.66 12.09 -6.77
C THR A 50 -6.99 11.37 -6.97
N ALA A 51 -8.09 12.06 -6.66
CA ALA A 51 -9.44 11.58 -6.94
C ALA A 51 -9.84 11.81 -8.40
#